data_AF-A0A7Y4R191-F1
#
_entry.id   AF-A0A7Y4R191-F1
#
_cell.length_a   1.000
_cell.length_b   1.000
_cell.length_c   1.000
_cell.angle_alpha   90.00
_cell.angle_beta   90.00
_cell.angle_gamma   90.00
#
_symmetry.space_group_name_H-M   'P 1'
#
loop_
_entity.id
_entity.type
_entity.pdbx_description
1 polymer ?
#
loop_
_entity_poly.entity_id
_entity_poly.type
_entity_poly.pdbx_seq_one_letter_code
_entity_poly.pdbx_strand_id
1 'polypeptide(L)'
;MKSTNLKIQGKRAKAVEKPDAKALAEGAEPVKTASTSQQSYDKLIDHFAQLIATLTAEPKYLPNENELKLTALNTMLTDLKAKNTAVINATTAVSNARIARDKALYAEGIGMVDTALDVKTYVKSVFGATSPQYKQVSALKFTKRTGD
;
A
#
# COMPACT_ATOMS: atom_id res chain seq x y z
N MET A 1 13.47 -28.22 -2.35
CA MET A 1 13.52 -27.41 -1.11
C MET A 1 14.39 -26.13 -1.22
N LYS A 2 15.59 -26.15 -1.83
CA LYS A 2 16.50 -24.97 -1.91
C LYS A 2 15.90 -23.73 -2.60
N SER A 3 15.12 -23.91 -3.67
CA SER A 3 14.47 -22.80 -4.40
C SER A 3 13.37 -22.09 -3.59
N THR A 4 12.58 -22.86 -2.81
CA THR A 4 11.50 -22.30 -1.97
C THR A 4 12.04 -21.48 -0.82
N ASN A 5 13.11 -21.93 -0.16
CA ASN A 5 13.74 -21.20 0.94
C ASN A 5 14.31 -19.84 0.47
N LEU A 6 14.95 -19.81 -0.70
CA LEU A 6 15.43 -18.56 -1.31
C LEU A 6 14.29 -17.58 -1.58
N LYS A 7 13.14 -18.06 -2.07
CA LYS A 7 11.93 -17.23 -2.30
C LYS A 7 11.38 -16.63 -1.01
N ILE A 8 11.28 -17.42 0.07
CA ILE A 8 10.85 -16.95 1.40
C ILE A 8 11.79 -15.84 1.90
N GLN A 9 13.09 -15.96 1.65
CA GLN A 9 14.09 -14.96 2.02
C GLN A 9 14.16 -13.75 1.05
N GLY A 10 13.31 -13.69 0.02
CA GLY A 10 13.35 -12.62 -0.99
C GLY A 10 14.57 -12.68 -1.91
N LYS A 11 15.30 -13.80 -1.95
CA LYS A 11 16.51 -13.97 -2.75
C LYS A 11 16.22 -14.68 -4.07
N ARG A 12 16.92 -14.28 -5.13
CA ARG A 12 16.87 -14.96 -6.43
C ARG A 12 17.67 -16.26 -6.38
N ALA A 13 17.20 -17.26 -7.12
CA ALA A 13 17.96 -18.49 -7.34
C ALA A 13 19.15 -18.30 -8.30
N LYS A 14 19.03 -17.37 -9.26
CA LYS A 14 20.10 -17.00 -10.20
C LYS A 14 20.31 -15.48 -10.18
N ALA A 15 21.57 -15.06 -10.14
CA ALA A 15 21.93 -13.64 -10.26
C ALA A 15 21.56 -13.13 -11.66
N VAL A 16 21.16 -11.85 -11.75
CA VAL A 16 20.97 -11.20 -13.04
C VAL A 16 22.34 -10.73 -13.51
N GLU A 17 22.80 -11.26 -14.64
CA GLU A 17 23.96 -10.72 -15.33
C GLU A 17 23.57 -9.37 -15.95
N LYS A 18 24.27 -8.32 -15.55
CA LYS A 18 24.10 -6.98 -16.10
C LYS A 18 25.31 -6.68 -17.00
N PRO A 19 25.11 -6.03 -18.16
CA PRO A 19 26.23 -5.52 -18.94
C PRO A 19 27.07 -4.60 -18.06
N ASP A 20 28.39 -4.69 -18.23
CA ASP A 20 29.32 -3.81 -17.51
C ASP A 20 29.22 -2.37 -18.04
N ALA A 21 29.84 -1.44 -17.31
CA ALA A 21 29.77 -0.01 -17.66
C ALA A 21 30.32 0.29 -19.06
N LYS A 22 31.23 -0.55 -19.57
CA LYS A 22 31.84 -0.38 -20.88
C LYS A 22 30.89 -0.82 -22.00
N ALA A 23 30.22 -1.96 -21.82
CA ALA A 23 29.19 -2.43 -22.75
C ALA A 23 27.97 -1.49 -22.80
N LEU A 24 27.56 -0.92 -21.66
CA LEU A 24 26.50 0.11 -21.61
C LEU A 24 26.90 1.39 -22.35
N ALA A 25 28.16 1.79 -22.29
CA ALA A 25 28.69 2.96 -23.02
C ALA A 25 28.83 2.70 -24.53
N GLU A 26 29.04 1.44 -24.93
CA GLU A 26 29.09 0.99 -26.34
C GLU A 26 27.70 0.72 -26.94
N GLY A 27 26.61 1.07 -26.23
CA GLY A 27 25.24 1.00 -26.74
C GLY A 27 24.48 -0.29 -26.38
N ALA A 28 24.98 -1.10 -25.44
CA ALA A 28 24.21 -2.21 -24.91
C ALA A 28 23.00 -1.71 -24.11
N GLU A 29 21.83 -2.28 -24.39
CA GLU A 29 20.60 -1.95 -23.66
C GLU A 29 20.66 -2.43 -22.19
N PRO A 30 20.22 -1.60 -21.22
CA PRO A 30 20.16 -2.01 -19.83
C PRO A 30 19.16 -3.15 -19.65
N VAL A 31 19.58 -4.17 -18.88
CA VAL A 31 18.71 -5.31 -18.55
C VAL A 31 17.57 -4.83 -17.66
N LYS A 32 16.37 -4.74 -18.24
CA LYS A 32 15.12 -4.49 -17.49
C LYS A 32 14.82 -5.70 -16.63
N THR A 33 14.73 -5.52 -15.31
CA THR A 33 14.40 -6.59 -14.38
C THR A 33 13.12 -6.28 -13.63
N ALA A 34 12.21 -7.26 -13.56
CA ALA A 34 11.06 -7.19 -12.66
C ALA A 34 11.45 -7.75 -11.29
N SER A 35 10.90 -7.19 -10.20
CA SER A 35 11.07 -7.76 -8.86
C SER A 35 10.51 -9.17 -8.79
N THR A 36 11.25 -10.08 -8.17
CA THR A 36 10.80 -11.47 -7.91
C THR A 36 10.64 -11.75 -6.42
N SER A 37 10.66 -10.70 -5.58
CA SER A 37 10.46 -10.88 -4.14
C SER A 37 9.03 -11.37 -3.85
N GLN A 38 8.91 -12.42 -3.04
CA GLN A 38 7.64 -12.99 -2.60
C GLN A 38 7.42 -12.72 -1.11
N GLN A 39 7.75 -11.50 -0.67
CA GLN A 39 7.69 -11.08 0.75
C GLN A 39 6.40 -10.35 1.15
N SER A 40 5.39 -10.28 0.28
CA SER A 40 4.09 -9.77 0.69
C SER A 40 3.44 -10.72 1.70
N TYR A 41 2.58 -10.20 2.58
CA TYR A 41 1.91 -11.03 3.58
C TYR A 41 1.09 -12.16 2.96
N ASP A 42 0.43 -11.92 1.83
CA ASP A 42 -0.25 -12.98 1.06
C ASP A 42 0.71 -14.11 0.67
N LYS A 43 1.90 -13.75 0.16
CA LYS A 43 2.90 -14.73 -0.28
C LYS A 43 3.55 -15.47 0.89
N LEU A 44 3.77 -14.80 2.01
CA LEU A 44 4.26 -15.45 3.22
C LEU A 44 3.23 -16.46 3.78
N ILE A 45 1.94 -16.11 3.75
CA ILE A 45 0.84 -17.01 4.11
C ILE A 45 0.80 -18.22 3.15
N ASP A 46 0.91 -17.98 1.84
CA ASP A 46 0.96 -19.05 0.83
C ASP A 46 2.14 -20.01 1.07
N HIS A 47 3.32 -19.46 1.36
CA HIS A 47 4.51 -20.25 1.66
C HIS A 47 4.33 -21.07 2.94
N PHE A 48 3.73 -20.49 3.98
CA PHE A 48 3.46 -21.21 5.22
C PHE A 48 2.47 -22.37 5.01
N ALA A 49 1.43 -22.16 4.20
CA ALA A 49 0.50 -23.21 3.80
C ALA A 49 1.21 -24.35 3.05
N GLN A 50 2.13 -24.04 2.13
CA GLN A 50 2.93 -25.04 1.41
C GLN A 50 3.84 -25.85 2.34
N LEU A 51 4.42 -25.22 3.36
CA LEU A 51 5.21 -25.91 4.39
C LEU A 51 4.33 -26.88 5.18
N ILE A 52 3.16 -26.43 5.64
CA ILE A 52 2.20 -27.30 6.35
C ILE A 52 1.79 -28.50 5.49
N ALA A 53 1.53 -28.29 4.19
CA ALA A 53 1.20 -29.37 3.27
C ALA A 53 2.34 -30.40 3.13
N THR A 54 3.59 -29.92 3.09
CA THR A 54 4.78 -30.79 3.06
C THR A 54 4.89 -31.61 4.35
N LEU A 55 4.66 -31.00 5.51
CA LEU A 55 4.68 -31.68 6.81
C LEU A 55 3.55 -32.70 6.94
N THR A 56 2.38 -32.38 6.39
CA THR A 56 1.21 -33.28 6.39
C THR A 56 1.46 -34.53 5.55
N ALA A 57 2.24 -34.40 4.48
CA ALA A 57 2.59 -35.52 3.61
C ALA A 57 3.68 -36.44 4.19
N GLU A 58 4.39 -36.03 5.25
CA GLU A 58 5.46 -36.81 5.88
C GLU A 58 4.90 -37.60 7.09
N PRO A 59 4.72 -38.94 6.98
CA PRO A 59 4.11 -39.73 8.05
C PRO A 59 4.94 -39.77 9.34
N LYS A 60 6.26 -39.51 9.26
CA LYS A 60 7.16 -39.49 10.42
C LYS A 60 7.18 -38.15 11.14
N TYR A 61 6.38 -37.18 10.72
CA TYR A 61 6.29 -35.89 11.39
C TYR A 61 5.48 -36.00 12.70
N LEU A 62 6.20 -36.33 13.79
CA LEU A 62 5.65 -36.57 15.13
C LEU A 62 6.37 -35.66 16.15
N PRO A 63 6.13 -34.33 16.14
CA PRO A 63 6.79 -33.41 17.06
C PRO A 63 6.23 -33.55 18.49
N ASN A 64 7.10 -33.34 19.48
CA ASN A 64 6.73 -33.35 20.90
C ASN A 64 6.15 -32.00 21.33
N GLU A 65 6.66 -30.92 20.75
CA GLU A 65 6.32 -29.54 21.01
C GLU A 65 4.92 -29.22 20.47
N ASN A 66 4.02 -28.76 21.34
CA ASN A 66 2.63 -28.51 20.96
C ASN A 66 2.47 -27.48 19.84
N GLU A 67 3.33 -26.46 19.80
CA GLU A 67 3.31 -25.40 18.78
C GLU A 67 3.68 -25.90 17.37
N LEU A 68 4.47 -26.98 17.30
CA LEU A 68 4.90 -27.58 16.04
C LEU A 68 3.92 -28.64 15.53
N LYS A 69 2.92 -29.03 16.31
CA LYS A 69 1.91 -29.99 15.85
C LYS A 69 1.08 -29.38 14.71
N LEU A 70 0.68 -30.23 13.75
CA LEU A 70 -0.10 -29.80 12.57
C LEU A 70 -1.36 -29.03 12.96
N THR A 71 -2.03 -29.37 14.06
CA THR A 71 -3.20 -28.64 14.56
C THR A 71 -2.88 -27.19 14.93
N ALA A 72 -1.77 -26.97 15.65
CA ALA A 72 -1.32 -25.64 16.04
C ALA A 72 -0.88 -24.81 14.81
N LEU A 73 -0.12 -25.42 13.90
CA LEU A 73 0.31 -24.77 12.66
C LEU A 73 -0.87 -24.36 11.76
N ASN A 74 -1.87 -25.23 11.61
CA ASN A 74 -3.09 -24.90 10.86
C ASN A 74 -3.92 -23.80 11.54
N THR A 75 -3.97 -23.80 12.88
CA THR A 75 -4.63 -22.72 13.64
C THR A 75 -3.94 -21.38 13.38
N MET A 76 -2.60 -21.36 13.43
CA MET A 76 -1.80 -20.18 13.11
C MET A 76 -2.02 -19.72 11.66
N LEU A 77 -2.09 -20.65 10.69
CA LEU A 77 -2.36 -20.32 9.29
C LEU A 77 -3.72 -19.61 9.12
N THR A 78 -4.76 -20.12 9.78
CA THR A 78 -6.10 -19.52 9.75
C THR A 78 -6.11 -18.12 10.40
N ASP A 79 -5.43 -17.97 11.53
CA ASP A 79 -5.30 -16.68 12.22
C ASP A 79 -4.55 -15.64 11.36
N LEU A 80 -3.45 -16.03 10.71
CA LEU A 80 -2.73 -15.15 9.79
C LEU A 80 -3.60 -14.70 8.60
N LYS A 81 -4.38 -15.61 8.01
CA LYS A 81 -5.34 -15.27 6.94
C LYS A 81 -6.38 -14.26 7.43
N ALA A 82 -6.98 -14.50 8.60
CA ALA A 82 -7.98 -13.61 9.16
C ALA A 82 -7.42 -12.20 9.42
N LYS A 83 -6.23 -12.10 10.01
CA LYS A 83 -5.55 -10.82 10.26
C LYS A 83 -5.22 -10.08 8.97
N ASN A 84 -4.72 -10.77 7.96
CA ASN A 84 -4.42 -10.16 6.66
C ASN A 84 -5.69 -9.62 5.99
N THR A 85 -6.80 -10.38 6.01
CA THR A 85 -8.11 -9.91 5.54
C THR A 85 -8.61 -8.70 6.33
N ALA A 86 -8.43 -8.67 7.66
CA ALA A 86 -8.80 -7.52 8.48
C ALA A 86 -8.04 -6.24 8.07
N VAL A 87 -6.74 -6.34 7.78
CA VAL A 87 -5.93 -5.22 7.29
C VAL A 87 -6.41 -4.75 5.93
N ILE A 88 -6.70 -5.66 4.99
CA ILE A 88 -7.23 -5.32 3.66
C ILE A 88 -8.54 -4.52 3.79
N ASN A 89 -9.47 -5.00 4.62
CA ASN A 89 -10.76 -4.35 4.83
C ASN A 89 -10.59 -2.96 5.45
N ALA A 90 -9.77 -2.83 6.50
CA ALA A 90 -9.50 -1.56 7.16
C ALA A 90 -8.83 -0.55 6.21
N THR A 91 -7.83 -0.99 5.44
CA THR A 91 -7.10 -0.14 4.49
C THR A 91 -8.01 0.35 3.38
N THR A 92 -8.89 -0.53 2.87
CA THR A 92 -9.87 -0.18 1.84
C THR A 92 -10.83 0.89 2.35
N ALA A 93 -11.37 0.71 3.56
CA ALA A 93 -12.27 1.67 4.18
C ALA A 93 -11.59 3.04 4.37
N VAL A 94 -10.36 3.08 4.88
CA VAL A 94 -9.60 4.32 5.05
C VAL A 94 -9.30 5.00 3.72
N SER A 95 -8.92 4.22 2.69
CA SER A 95 -8.65 4.75 1.35
C SER A 95 -9.90 5.41 0.76
N ASN A 96 -11.04 4.73 0.82
CA ASN A 96 -12.31 5.27 0.33
C ASN A 96 -12.75 6.51 1.09
N ALA A 97 -12.57 6.52 2.42
CA ALA A 97 -12.87 7.70 3.25
C ALA A 97 -11.98 8.90 2.89
N ARG A 98 -10.70 8.68 2.60
CA ARG A 98 -9.77 9.73 2.13
C ARG A 98 -10.18 10.27 0.77
N ILE A 99 -10.54 9.40 -0.18
CA ILE A 99 -11.04 9.80 -1.50
C ILE A 99 -12.32 10.64 -1.36
N ALA A 100 -13.27 10.21 -0.53
CA ALA A 100 -14.52 10.94 -0.30
C ALA A 100 -14.27 12.32 0.35
N ARG A 101 -13.37 12.38 1.34
CA ARG A 101 -12.94 13.63 1.97
C ARG A 101 -12.28 14.55 0.94
N ASP A 102 -11.35 14.04 0.14
CA ASP A 102 -10.61 14.87 -0.82
C ASP A 102 -11.53 15.40 -1.91
N LYS A 103 -12.53 14.61 -2.34
CA LYS A 103 -13.60 15.11 -3.22
C LYS A 103 -14.41 16.22 -2.55
N ALA A 104 -14.84 16.04 -1.30
CA ALA A 104 -15.63 17.05 -0.61
C ALA A 104 -14.86 18.36 -0.36
N LEU A 105 -13.57 18.28 -0.06
CA LEU A 105 -12.76 19.45 0.29
C LEU A 105 -12.13 20.13 -0.92
N TYR A 106 -11.65 19.35 -1.90
CA TYR A 106 -10.69 19.82 -2.91
C TYR A 106 -11.13 19.57 -4.37
N ALA A 107 -12.31 18.99 -4.62
CA ALA A 107 -12.81 18.84 -5.98
C ALA A 107 -12.87 20.21 -6.68
N GLU A 108 -12.43 20.25 -7.93
CA GLU A 108 -12.41 21.47 -8.74
C GLU A 108 -13.83 22.01 -8.92
N GLY A 109 -14.03 23.29 -8.61
CA GLY A 109 -15.29 24.04 -8.82
C GLY A 109 -16.44 23.70 -7.87
N ILE A 110 -16.40 22.56 -7.17
CA ILE A 110 -17.48 22.12 -6.25
C ILE A 110 -17.00 21.79 -4.84
N GLY A 111 -15.68 21.68 -4.63
CA GLY A 111 -15.10 21.40 -3.33
C GLY A 111 -15.16 22.60 -2.40
N MET A 112 -15.17 22.34 -1.09
CA MET A 112 -15.27 23.36 -0.04
C MET A 112 -14.28 24.52 -0.21
N VAL A 113 -13.04 24.24 -0.65
CA VAL A 113 -12.03 25.29 -0.87
C VAL A 113 -12.44 26.24 -2.00
N ASP A 114 -12.83 25.71 -3.15
CA ASP A 114 -13.20 26.54 -4.31
C ASP A 114 -14.49 27.32 -4.03
N THR A 115 -15.50 26.67 -3.46
CA THR A 115 -16.74 27.35 -3.05
C THR A 115 -16.47 28.49 -2.05
N ALA A 116 -15.57 28.30 -1.08
CA ALA A 116 -15.22 29.35 -0.13
C ALA A 116 -14.49 30.52 -0.81
N LEU A 117 -13.63 30.25 -1.79
CA LEU A 117 -12.96 31.30 -2.57
C LEU A 117 -13.94 32.08 -3.46
N ASP A 118 -14.91 31.39 -4.07
CA ASP A 118 -15.95 32.00 -4.88
C ASP A 118 -16.87 32.89 -4.03
N VAL A 119 -17.30 32.41 -2.86
CA VAL A 119 -18.09 33.21 -1.91
C VAL A 119 -17.34 34.46 -1.48
N LYS A 120 -16.05 34.36 -1.18
CA LYS A 120 -15.24 35.55 -0.84
C LYS A 120 -15.17 36.53 -2.01
N THR A 121 -14.99 36.03 -3.22
CA THR A 121 -14.92 36.85 -4.44
C THR A 121 -16.24 37.56 -4.68
N TYR A 122 -17.37 36.88 -4.45
CA TYR A 122 -18.70 37.46 -4.53
C TYR A 122 -18.94 38.54 -3.46
N VAL A 123 -18.63 38.26 -2.19
CA VAL A 123 -18.75 39.27 -1.13
C VAL A 123 -17.89 40.50 -1.41
N LYS A 124 -16.68 40.28 -1.98
CA LYS A 124 -15.80 41.37 -2.42
C LYS A 124 -16.41 42.19 -3.55
N SER A 125 -17.07 41.57 -4.53
CA SER A 125 -17.66 42.28 -5.66
C SER A 125 -18.90 43.08 -5.28
N VAL A 126 -19.70 42.57 -4.33
CA VAL A 126 -20.92 43.24 -3.86
C VAL A 126 -20.62 44.40 -2.90
N PHE A 127 -19.76 44.18 -1.90
CA PHE A 127 -19.53 45.16 -0.82
C PHE A 127 -18.23 45.97 -0.98
N GLY A 128 -17.33 45.55 -1.88
CA GLY A 128 -16.02 46.16 -2.05
C GLY A 128 -14.96 45.61 -1.09
N ALA A 129 -13.69 45.73 -1.51
CA ALA A 129 -12.54 45.12 -0.84
C ALA A 129 -12.21 45.71 0.56
N THR A 130 -12.67 46.92 0.86
CA THR A 130 -12.40 47.59 2.15
C THR A 130 -13.54 47.43 3.16
N SER A 131 -14.63 46.79 2.76
CA SER A 131 -15.85 46.65 3.57
C SER A 131 -15.65 45.77 4.82
N PRO A 132 -16.38 46.05 5.92
CA PRO A 132 -16.40 45.17 7.09
C PRO A 132 -16.83 43.72 6.75
N GLN A 133 -17.80 43.56 5.84
CA GLN A 133 -18.33 42.27 5.39
C GLN A 133 -17.23 41.42 4.73
N TYR A 134 -16.47 41.99 3.79
CA TYR A 134 -15.39 41.26 3.13
C TYR A 134 -14.23 40.95 4.09
N LYS A 135 -13.90 41.86 5.03
CA LYS A 135 -12.86 41.62 6.04
C LYS A 135 -13.17 40.44 6.96
N GLN A 136 -14.45 40.23 7.31
CA GLN A 136 -14.87 39.08 8.11
C GLN A 136 -14.61 37.74 7.41
N VAL A 137 -15.02 37.62 6.14
CA VAL A 137 -14.89 36.35 5.40
C VAL A 137 -13.49 36.12 4.84
N SER A 138 -12.77 37.19 4.45
CA SER A 138 -11.44 37.07 3.84
C SER A 138 -10.39 36.52 4.80
N ALA A 139 -10.54 36.76 6.11
CA ALA A 139 -9.64 36.27 7.16
C ALA A 139 -9.65 34.73 7.33
N LEU A 140 -10.75 34.06 6.95
CA LEU A 140 -10.86 32.59 7.04
C LEU A 140 -9.94 31.93 6.02
N LYS A 141 -9.05 31.02 6.42
CA LYS A 141 -8.10 30.39 5.49
C LYS A 141 -8.65 29.09 4.92
N PHE A 142 -8.70 29.01 3.59
CA PHE A 142 -9.02 27.81 2.82
C PHE A 142 -7.90 27.59 1.82
N THR A 143 -7.25 26.43 1.89
CA THR A 143 -6.09 26.10 1.05
C THR A 143 -6.25 24.71 0.48
N LYS A 144 -5.97 24.55 -0.81
CA LYS A 144 -5.84 23.23 -1.42
C LYS A 144 -4.62 22.53 -0.85
N ARG A 145 -4.69 21.21 -0.75
CA ARG A 145 -3.52 20.40 -0.42
C ARG A 145 -2.53 20.47 -1.59
N THR A 146 -1.39 21.11 -1.38
CA THR A 146 -0.26 21.07 -2.31
C THR A 146 0.49 19.75 -2.11
N GLY A 147 0.21 18.76 -2.95
CA GLY A 147 1.02 17.55 -3.08
C GLY A 147 0.31 16.23 -2.75
N ASP A 148 0.38 15.32 -3.72
CA ASP A 148 0.76 13.91 -3.51
C ASP A 148 2.06 13.67 -4.28
#